data_AF-A0A5C9EH23-F1
#
_entry.id   AF-A0A5C9EH23-F1
#
_cell.length_a   1.000
_cell.length_b   1.000
_cell.length_c   1.000
_cell.angle_alpha   90.00
_cell.angle_beta   90.00
_cell.angle_gamma   90.00
#
_symmetry.space_group_name_H-M   'P 1'
#
loop_
_entity.id
_entity.type
_entity.pdbx_description
1 polymer ?
#
loop_
_entity_poly.entity_id
_entity_poly.type
_entity_poly.pdbx_seq_one_letter_code
_entity_poly.pdbx_strand_id
1 'polypeptide(L)'
;MWLLLLQIRVPQSVFFIIVGAVIVGLLLTDIIMMKLGLSLVKAESHTNLKWVVSSFFLQILIIFIVISPVILIIFVGLIPPIYNIIIFGVLALFIEINVINIIHKTGIGRAIVVFIMIVIPTVVYVLILTFLMSRL
;
A
#
# COMPACT_ATOMS: atom_id res chain seq x y z
N MET A 1 19.84 -24.66 21.52
CA MET A 1 20.75 -24.48 20.37
C MET A 1 20.09 -23.88 19.13
N TRP A 2 18.75 -23.91 18.98
CA TRP A 2 18.04 -23.30 17.84
C TRP A 2 17.79 -21.77 17.95
N LEU A 3 17.94 -21.19 19.15
CA LEU A 3 17.73 -19.75 19.39
C LEU A 3 18.94 -18.86 19.03
N LEU A 4 20.11 -19.44 18.79
CA LEU A 4 21.34 -18.71 18.43
C LEU A 4 21.46 -18.41 16.93
N LEU A 5 20.71 -19.12 16.06
CA LEU A 5 20.73 -18.90 14.62
C LEU A 5 19.81 -17.74 14.15
N LEU A 6 19.02 -17.15 15.06
CA LEU A 6 18.10 -16.04 14.77
C LEU A 6 18.66 -14.65 15.10
N GLN A 7 19.93 -14.56 15.50
CA GLN A 7 20.63 -13.29 15.77
C GLN A 7 21.68 -12.96 14.71
N ILE A 8 21.41 -13.27 13.44
CA ILE A 8 22.25 -12.78 12.35
C ILE A 8 22.06 -11.26 12.27
N ARG A 9 23.04 -10.50 12.77
CA ARG A 9 23.13 -9.06 12.49
C ARG A 9 23.41 -8.89 11.00
N VAL A 10 22.38 -8.54 10.24
CA VAL A 10 22.51 -8.24 8.82
C VAL A 10 23.33 -6.94 8.69
N PRO A 11 24.39 -6.90 7.88
CA PRO A 11 25.10 -5.66 7.60
C PRO A 11 24.12 -4.59 7.10
N GLN A 12 24.25 -3.36 7.58
CA GLN A 12 23.29 -2.29 7.30
C GLN A 12 23.07 -2.05 5.80
N SER A 13 24.11 -2.22 4.98
CA SER A 13 24.03 -2.16 3.52
C SER A 13 23.15 -3.27 2.92
N VAL A 14 23.31 -4.51 3.40
CA VAL A 14 22.50 -5.66 2.98
C VAL A 14 21.04 -5.47 3.41
N PHE A 15 20.82 -4.91 4.59
CA PHE A 15 19.48 -4.57 5.07
C PHE A 15 18.76 -3.60 4.12
N PHE A 16 19.40 -2.50 3.72
CA PHE A 16 18.81 -1.54 2.78
C PHE A 16 18.52 -2.15 1.41
N ILE A 17 19.37 -3.07 0.93
CA ILE A 17 19.13 -3.80 -0.32
C ILE A 17 17.86 -4.66 -0.19
N ILE A 18 17.70 -5.40 0.92
CA ILE A 18 16.52 -6.24 1.16
C ILE A 18 15.27 -5.36 1.25
N VAL A 19 15.29 -4.28 2.03
CA VAL A 19 14.15 -3.36 2.14
C VAL A 19 13.78 -2.76 0.78
N GLY A 20 14.76 -2.32 0.00
CA GLY A 20 14.54 -1.81 -1.34
C GLY A 20 13.89 -2.84 -2.26
N ALA A 21 14.38 -4.09 -2.24
CA ALA A 21 13.80 -5.19 -3.02
C ALA A 21 12.35 -5.49 -2.61
N VAL A 22 12.05 -5.45 -1.31
CA VAL A 22 10.69 -5.67 -0.78
C VAL A 22 9.74 -4.54 -1.22
N ILE A 23 10.19 -3.28 -1.20
CA ILE A 23 9.39 -2.13 -1.67
C ILE A 23 9.12 -2.23 -3.18
N VAL A 24 10.14 -2.55 -3.98
CA VAL A 24 9.95 -2.73 -5.43
C VAL A 24 9.01 -3.90 -5.72
N GLY A 25 9.16 -5.01 -4.98
CA GLY A 25 8.27 -6.17 -5.05
C GLY A 25 6.82 -5.81 -4.73
N LEU A 26 6.58 -5.01 -3.69
CA LEU A 26 5.26 -4.49 -3.34
C LEU A 26 4.64 -3.69 -4.49
N LEU A 27 5.36 -2.68 -5.01
CA LEU A 27 4.85 -1.82 -6.09
C LEU A 27 4.47 -2.63 -7.34
N LEU A 28 5.31 -3.59 -7.73
CA LEU A 28 5.02 -4.45 -8.88
C LEU A 28 3.84 -5.37 -8.61
N THR A 29 3.76 -5.93 -7.40
CA THR A 29 2.65 -6.82 -7.00
C THR A 29 1.33 -6.06 -7.04
N ASP A 30 1.28 -4.85 -6.49
CA ASP A 30 0.05 -4.05 -6.43
C ASP A 30 -0.41 -3.62 -7.84
N ILE A 31 0.50 -3.23 -8.73
CA ILE A 31 0.17 -2.93 -10.14
C ILE A 31 -0.41 -4.16 -10.84
N ILE A 32 0.20 -5.33 -10.64
CA ILE A 32 -0.27 -6.59 -11.23
C ILE A 32 -1.65 -6.96 -10.66
N MET A 33 -1.82 -6.89 -9.34
CA MET A 33 -3.07 -7.22 -8.66
C MET A 33 -4.18 -6.25 -9.02
N MET A 34 -3.88 -4.97 -9.18
CA MET A 34 -4.83 -4.00 -9.72
C MET A 34 -5.27 -4.39 -11.12
N LYS A 35 -4.34 -4.71 -12.03
CA LYS A 35 -4.67 -5.11 -13.39
C LYS A 35 -5.52 -6.39 -13.43
N LEU A 36 -5.17 -7.38 -12.61
CA LEU A 36 -5.95 -8.61 -12.48
C LEU A 36 -7.34 -8.34 -11.92
N GLY A 37 -7.45 -7.51 -10.87
CA GLY A 37 -8.72 -7.09 -10.29
C GLY A 37 -9.62 -6.42 -11.32
N LEU A 38 -9.09 -5.47 -12.09
CA LEU A 38 -9.83 -4.79 -13.16
C LEU A 38 -10.30 -5.76 -14.25
N SER A 39 -9.47 -6.75 -14.61
CA SER A 39 -9.84 -7.80 -15.55
C SER A 39 -10.94 -8.71 -14.98
N LEU A 40 -10.87 -9.07 -13.70
CA LEU A 40 -11.85 -9.93 -13.04
C LEU A 40 -13.22 -9.26 -12.94
N VAL A 41 -13.26 -7.97 -12.62
CA VAL A 41 -14.51 -7.22 -12.50
C VAL A 41 -15.03 -6.67 -13.83
N LYS A 42 -14.33 -6.94 -14.94
CA LYS A 42 -14.64 -6.47 -16.29
C LYS A 42 -14.83 -4.94 -16.32
N ALA A 43 -13.81 -4.22 -15.86
CA ALA A 43 -13.80 -2.76 -15.90
C ALA A 43 -14.03 -2.22 -17.32
N GLU A 44 -14.84 -1.17 -17.44
CA GLU A 44 -15.33 -0.67 -18.73
C GLU A 44 -14.33 0.27 -19.43
N SER A 45 -13.42 0.88 -18.68
CA SER A 45 -12.53 1.91 -19.21
C SER A 45 -11.14 1.88 -18.58
N HIS A 46 -10.16 2.45 -19.27
CA HIS A 46 -8.80 2.69 -18.78
C HIS A 46 -8.06 1.47 -18.20
N THR A 47 -8.27 0.28 -18.76
CA THR A 47 -7.67 -0.99 -18.27
C THR A 47 -6.27 -1.31 -18.82
N ASN A 48 -5.78 -0.55 -19.81
CA ASN A 48 -4.44 -0.75 -20.37
C ASN A 48 -3.36 -0.48 -19.30
N LEU A 49 -2.22 -1.16 -19.40
CA LEU A 49 -1.15 -1.09 -18.38
C LEU A 49 -0.70 0.36 -18.09
N LYS A 50 -0.61 1.21 -19.12
CA LYS A 50 -0.30 2.65 -18.96
C LYS A 50 -1.26 3.34 -17.98
N TRP A 51 -2.56 3.06 -18.11
CA TRP A 51 -3.59 3.64 -17.26
C TRP A 51 -3.60 3.02 -15.87
N VAL A 52 -3.40 1.71 -15.74
CA VAL A 52 -3.26 1.04 -14.44
C VAL A 52 -2.11 1.65 -13.64
N VAL A 53 -0.91 1.74 -14.23
CA VAL A 53 0.27 2.31 -13.58
C VAL A 53 0.03 3.78 -13.22
N SER A 54 -0.53 4.59 -14.13
CA SER A 54 -0.81 6.00 -13.85
C SER A 54 -1.81 6.16 -12.70
N SER A 55 -2.86 5.34 -12.69
CA SER A 55 -3.88 5.36 -11.64
C SER A 55 -3.35 4.87 -10.30
N PHE A 56 -2.41 3.94 -10.29
CA PHE A 56 -1.74 3.46 -9.08
C PHE A 56 -0.88 4.55 -8.44
N PHE A 57 -0.05 5.25 -9.21
CA PHE A 57 0.73 6.38 -8.69
C PHE A 57 -0.16 7.53 -8.21
N LEU A 58 -1.28 7.76 -8.89
CA LEU A 58 -2.27 8.77 -8.47
C LEU A 58 -2.92 8.38 -7.13
N GLN A 59 -3.28 7.11 -6.93
CA GLN A 59 -3.78 6.60 -5.64
C GLN A 59 -2.75 6.82 -4.52
N ILE A 60 -1.49 6.43 -4.74
CA ILE A 60 -0.40 6.67 -3.76
C ILE A 60 -0.29 8.14 -3.40
N LEU A 61 -0.29 9.03 -4.41
CA LEU A 61 -0.17 10.47 -4.20
C LEU A 61 -1.34 11.00 -3.36
N ILE A 62 -2.57 10.62 -3.68
CA ILE A 62 -3.73 11.09 -2.93
C ILE A 62 -3.72 10.55 -1.50
N ILE A 63 -3.42 9.26 -1.30
CA ILE A 63 -3.31 8.65 0.03
C ILE A 63 -2.24 9.37 0.86
N PHE A 64 -1.09 9.69 0.26
CA PHE A 64 -0.03 10.45 0.92
C PHE A 64 -0.52 11.83 1.37
N ILE A 65 -1.25 12.56 0.52
CA ILE A 65 -1.82 13.86 0.88
C ILE A 65 -2.83 13.70 2.04
N VAL A 66 -3.70 12.70 1.99
CA VAL A 66 -4.72 12.45 3.00
C VAL A 66 -4.11 12.10 4.36
N ILE A 67 -3.06 11.28 4.37
CA ILE A 67 -2.40 10.83 5.61
C ILE A 67 -1.35 11.86 6.09
N SER A 68 -0.94 12.80 5.23
CA SER A 68 0.10 13.79 5.54
C SER A 68 -0.11 14.55 6.86
N PRO A 69 -1.32 14.95 7.29
CA PRO A 69 -1.49 15.64 8.57
C PRO A 69 -1.11 14.76 9.77
N VAL A 70 -1.44 13.46 9.72
CA VAL A 70 -1.07 12.50 10.76
C VAL A 70 0.45 12.28 10.76
N ILE A 71 1.04 12.17 9.57
CA ILE A 71 2.48 12.03 9.39
C ILE A 71 3.21 13.26 9.97
N LEU A 72 2.74 14.47 9.70
CA LEU A 72 3.32 15.71 10.22
C LEU A 72 3.27 15.78 11.76
N ILE A 73 2.16 15.36 12.38
CA ILE A 73 2.04 15.28 13.85
C ILE A 73 3.11 14.34 14.43
N ILE A 74 3.31 13.18 13.80
CA ILE A 74 4.35 12.21 14.22
C ILE A 74 5.76 12.82 14.05
N PHE A 75 6.01 13.52 12.95
CA PHE A 75 7.32 14.14 12.69
C PHE A 75 7.71 15.22 13.69
N VAL A 76 6.74 15.94 14.27
CA VAL A 76 7.01 16.89 15.36
C VAL A 76 7.10 16.23 16.74
N GLY A 77 7.10 14.89 16.80
CA GLY A 77 7.26 14.12 18.03
C GLY A 77 5.99 13.97 18.87
N LEU A 78 4.82 14.30 18.30
CA LEU A 78 3.54 14.19 18.99
C LEU A 78 2.86 12.86 18.63
N ILE A 79 2.15 12.28 19.60
CA ILE A 79 1.30 11.12 19.36
C ILE A 79 -0.05 11.62 18.84
N PRO A 80 -0.44 11.32 17.59
CA PRO A 80 -1.73 11.73 17.08
C PRO A 80 -2.85 11.06 17.90
N PRO A 81 -3.91 11.80 18.24
CA PRO A 81 -5.08 11.19 18.87
C PRO A 81 -5.64 10.05 18.02
N ILE A 82 -6.10 8.97 18.67
CA ILE A 82 -6.57 7.77 17.97
C ILE A 82 -7.73 8.06 17.00
N TYR A 83 -8.59 9.04 17.34
CA TYR A 83 -9.68 9.46 16.47
C TYR A 83 -9.17 10.07 15.16
N ASN A 84 -8.03 10.77 15.15
CA ASN A 84 -7.43 11.27 13.90
C ASN A 84 -6.98 10.11 13.02
N ILE A 85 -6.29 9.11 13.60
CA ILE A 85 -5.85 7.92 12.86
C ILE A 85 -7.04 7.22 12.21
N ILE A 86 -8.14 7.04 12.95
CA ILE A 86 -9.37 6.41 12.45
C ILE A 86 -9.99 7.25 11.34
N ILE A 87 -10.17 8.57 11.54
CA ILE A 87 -10.81 9.46 10.56
C ILE A 87 -10.01 9.48 9.26
N PHE A 88 -8.70 9.71 9.33
CA PHE A 88 -7.85 9.74 8.14
C PHE A 88 -7.72 8.37 7.48
N GLY A 89 -7.71 7.29 8.27
CA GLY A 89 -7.74 5.91 7.75
C GLY A 89 -9.00 5.64 6.95
N VAL A 90 -10.19 5.91 7.52
CA VAL A 90 -11.47 5.72 6.83
C VAL A 90 -11.56 6.61 5.58
N LEU A 91 -11.09 7.85 5.66
CA LEU A 91 -11.06 8.77 4.52
C LEU A 91 -10.16 8.24 3.39
N ALA A 92 -8.97 7.71 3.72
CA ALA A 92 -8.05 7.13 2.74
C ALA A 92 -8.69 5.93 2.02
N LEU A 93 -9.30 5.00 2.77
CA LEU A 93 -10.00 3.83 2.21
C LEU A 93 -11.13 4.27 1.27
N PHE A 94 -11.93 5.24 1.70
CA PHE A 94 -13.04 5.76 0.90
C PHE A 94 -12.53 6.40 -0.40
N ILE A 95 -11.47 7.20 -0.31
CA ILE A 95 -10.89 7.86 -1.48
C ILE A 95 -10.32 6.83 -2.46
N GLU A 96 -9.60 5.83 -1.98
CA GLU A 96 -8.98 4.82 -2.83
C GLU A 96 -10.01 4.04 -3.65
N ILE A 97 -11.09 3.56 -3.01
CA ILE A 97 -12.19 2.88 -3.70
C ILE A 97 -12.84 3.81 -4.75
N ASN A 98 -13.04 5.09 -4.40
CA ASN A 98 -13.63 6.05 -5.33
C ASN A 98 -12.72 6.36 -6.52
N VAL A 99 -11.41 6.48 -6.30
CA VAL A 99 -10.44 6.72 -7.36
C VAL A 99 -10.44 5.55 -8.35
N ILE A 100 -10.45 4.31 -7.86
CA ILE A 100 -10.59 3.11 -8.72
C ILE A 100 -11.88 3.20 -9.54
N ASN A 101 -13.01 3.48 -8.88
CA ASN A 101 -14.31 3.54 -9.53
C ASN A 101 -14.39 4.63 -10.61
N ILE A 102 -13.88 5.82 -10.32
CA ILE A 102 -13.93 6.98 -11.23
C ILE A 102 -13.04 6.75 -12.46
N ILE A 103 -11.81 6.27 -12.25
CA ILE A 103 -10.85 6.08 -13.35
C ILE A 103 -11.27 4.92 -14.24
N HIS A 104 -11.61 3.78 -13.65
CA HIS A 104 -11.82 2.53 -14.38
C HIS A 104 -13.29 2.21 -14.68
N LYS A 105 -14.22 3.05 -14.21
CA LYS A 105 -15.68 2.89 -14.39
C LYS A 105 -16.17 1.48 -13.99
N THR A 106 -15.76 1.02 -12.82
CA THR A 106 -16.08 -0.34 -12.35
C THR A 106 -17.45 -0.44 -11.69
N GLY A 107 -17.98 0.65 -11.15
CA GLY A 107 -19.06 0.63 -10.15
C GLY A 107 -18.51 0.37 -8.74
N ILE A 108 -19.21 0.87 -7.71
CA ILE A 108 -18.70 0.89 -6.33
C ILE A 108 -18.45 -0.51 -5.74
N GLY A 109 -19.38 -1.45 -5.95
CA GLY A 109 -19.24 -2.82 -5.42
C GLY A 109 -18.07 -3.57 -6.05
N ARG A 110 -17.83 -3.36 -7.35
CA ARG A 110 -16.70 -3.96 -8.07
C ARG A 110 -15.37 -3.26 -7.73
N ALA A 111 -15.39 -1.95 -7.50
CA ALA A 111 -14.20 -1.22 -7.04
C ALA A 111 -13.67 -1.77 -5.70
N ILE A 112 -14.56 -2.16 -4.78
CA ILE A 112 -14.19 -2.80 -3.51
C ILE A 112 -13.42 -4.10 -3.76
N VAL A 113 -13.81 -4.91 -4.74
CA VAL A 113 -13.09 -6.16 -5.07
C VAL A 113 -11.67 -5.87 -5.55
N VAL A 114 -11.50 -4.89 -6.45
CA VAL A 114 -10.19 -4.46 -6.92
C VAL A 114 -9.34 -3.91 -5.77
N PHE A 115 -9.95 -3.10 -4.91
CA PHE A 115 -9.31 -2.55 -3.72
C PHE A 115 -8.81 -3.65 -2.77
N ILE A 116 -9.64 -4.65 -2.44
CA ILE A 116 -9.23 -5.78 -1.59
C ILE A 116 -8.04 -6.54 -2.20
N MET A 117 -8.02 -6.73 -3.53
CA MET A 117 -6.91 -7.39 -4.20
C MET A 117 -5.59 -6.63 -4.10
N ILE A 118 -5.62 -5.31 -3.97
CA ILE A 118 -4.45 -4.46 -3.75
C ILE A 118 -4.07 -4.49 -2.27
N VAL A 119 -5.03 -4.32 -1.37
CA VAL A 119 -4.75 -4.20 0.07
C VAL A 119 -4.16 -5.46 0.69
N ILE A 120 -4.63 -6.64 0.30
CA ILE A 120 -4.14 -7.91 0.86
C ILE A 120 -2.61 -8.04 0.72
N PRO A 121 -2.02 -7.96 -0.49
CA PRO A 121 -0.56 -7.99 -0.61
C PRO A 121 0.09 -6.82 0.10
N THR A 122 -0.45 -5.59 0.05
CA THR A 122 0.09 -4.45 0.79
C THR A 122 0.24 -4.76 2.29
N VAL A 123 -0.79 -5.32 2.93
CA VAL A 123 -0.74 -5.71 4.35
C VAL A 123 0.33 -6.77 4.60
N VAL A 124 0.44 -7.79 3.74
CA VAL A 124 1.48 -8.82 3.86
C VAL A 124 2.88 -8.21 3.78
N TYR A 125 3.13 -7.32 2.81
CA TYR A 125 4.40 -6.63 2.67
C TYR A 125 4.73 -5.72 3.86
N VAL A 126 3.73 -5.00 4.39
CA VAL A 126 3.91 -4.16 5.59
C VAL A 126 4.28 -5.02 6.81
N LEU A 127 3.67 -6.19 6.99
CA LEU A 127 4.03 -7.12 8.05
C LEU A 127 5.48 -7.64 7.89
N ILE A 128 5.88 -8.00 6.67
CA ILE A 128 7.26 -8.41 6.36
C ILE A 128 8.23 -7.27 6.66
N LEU A 129 7.94 -6.05 6.22
CA LEU A 129 8.79 -4.88 6.48
C LEU A 129 8.91 -4.58 7.97
N THR A 130 7.80 -4.63 8.71
CA THR A 130 7.79 -4.42 10.16
C THR A 130 8.63 -5.48 10.87
N PHE A 131 8.50 -6.75 10.45
CA PHE A 131 9.33 -7.83 10.96
C PHE A 131 10.82 -7.60 10.65
N LEU A 132 11.17 -7.19 9.43
CA LEU A 132 12.56 -6.89 9.06
C LEU A 132 13.13 -5.71 9.88
N MET A 133 12.37 -4.63 10.03
CA MET A 133 12.78 -3.45 10.81
C MET A 133 13.01 -3.77 12.29
N SER A 134 12.29 -4.76 12.85
CA SER A 134 12.52 -5.23 14.23
C SER A 134 13.85 -6.00 14.42
N ARG A 135 14.57 -6.29 13.33
CA ARG A 135 15.85 -7.01 13.33
C ARG A 135 17.07 -6.08 13.16
N LEU A 136 16.84 -4.77 13.07
CA LEU A 136 17.87 -3.74 13.23
C LEU A 136 18.25 -3.61 14.72
#